data_AF-J8BZQ4-F1
#
_entry.id   AF-J8BZQ4-F1
#
_cell.length_a   1.000
_cell.length_b   1.000
_cell.length_c   1.000
_cell.angle_alpha   90.00
_cell.angle_beta   90.00
_cell.angle_gamma   90.00
#
_symmetry.space_group_name_H-M   'P 1'
#
loop_
_entity.id
_entity.type
_entity.pdbx_description
1 polymer ?
#
loop_
_entity_poly.entity_id
_entity_poly.type
_entity_poly.pdbx_seq_one_letter_code
_entity_poly.pdbx_strand_id
1 'polypeptide(L)' 'MKITEENVANQLRKRNEKALYFIIDQYGGLIKSIIQKHLASFEVVIK' A
#
# COMPACT_ATOMS: atom_id res chain seq x y z
N MET A 1 -20.44 -5.68 4.67
CA MET A 1 -19.59 -5.09 5.74
C MET A 1 -18.69 -4.03 5.12
N LYS A 2 -18.64 -2.83 5.68
CA LYS A 2 -17.77 -1.74 5.19
C LYS A 2 -16.33 -1.98 5.64
N ILE A 3 -15.37 -1.74 4.76
CA ILE A 3 -13.94 -1.82 5.08
C ILE A 3 -13.51 -0.45 5.62
N THR A 4 -12.79 -0.47 6.73
CA THR A 4 -12.29 0.72 7.43
C THR A 4 -10.82 0.53 7.77
N GLU A 5 -10.15 1.59 8.17
CA GLU A 5 -8.74 1.55 8.58
C GLU A 5 -8.52 0.57 9.75
N GLU A 6 -9.46 0.52 10.68
CA GLU A 6 -9.42 -0.35 11.86
C GLU A 6 -9.51 -1.84 11.51
N ASN A 7 -10.20 -2.18 10.41
CA ASN A 7 -10.52 -3.57 10.09
C ASN A 7 -9.84 -4.11 8.82
N VAL A 8 -9.19 -3.24 8.02
CA VAL A 8 -8.60 -3.61 6.73
C VAL A 8 -7.57 -4.73 6.86
N ALA A 9 -6.73 -4.69 7.90
CA ALA A 9 -5.73 -5.73 8.15
C ALA A 9 -6.38 -7.11 8.39
N ASN A 10 -7.47 -7.15 9.15
CA ASN A 10 -8.22 -8.39 9.38
C ASN A 10 -8.94 -8.87 8.11
N GLN A 11 -9.41 -7.95 7.26
CA GLN A 11 -10.03 -8.30 5.98
C GLN A 11 -9.02 -8.88 4.98
N LEU A 12 -7.80 -8.32 4.92
CA LEU A 12 -6.70 -8.85 4.12
C LEU A 12 -6.32 -10.27 4.55
N ARG A 13 -6.22 -10.53 5.86
CA ARG A 13 -5.95 -11.89 6.39
C ARG A 13 -7.03 -12.90 5.97
N LYS A 14 -8.27 -12.45 5.85
CA LYS A 14 -9.41 -13.25 5.37
C LYS A 14 -9.46 -13.38 3.84
N ARG A 15 -8.45 -12.90 3.12
CA ARG A 15 -8.38 -12.87 1.64
C ARG A 15 -9.55 -12.12 0.99
N ASN A 16 -10.11 -11.12 1.67
CA ASN A 16 -11.15 -10.29 1.08
C ASN A 16 -10.51 -9.30 0.09
N GLU A 17 -10.70 -9.54 -1.20
CA GLU A 17 -10.12 -8.73 -2.29
C GLU A 17 -10.50 -7.25 -2.22
N LYS A 18 -11.69 -6.93 -1.69
CA LYS A 18 -12.12 -5.53 -1.51
C LYS A 18 -11.22 -4.77 -0.55
N ALA A 19 -10.54 -5.45 0.37
CA ALA A 19 -9.57 -4.83 1.27
C ALA A 19 -8.30 -4.43 0.54
N LEU A 20 -7.91 -5.17 -0.50
CA LEU A 20 -6.77 -4.80 -1.34
C LEU A 20 -7.06 -3.50 -2.10
N TYR A 21 -8.25 -3.38 -2.69
CA TYR A 21 -8.67 -2.13 -3.35
C TYR A 21 -8.68 -0.95 -2.37
N PHE A 22 -9.18 -1.14 -1.14
CA PHE A 22 -9.13 -0.10 -0.11
C PHE A 22 -7.69 0.39 0.18
N ILE A 23 -6.71 -0.52 0.28
CA ILE A 23 -5.31 -0.14 0.51
C ILE A 23 -4.75 0.66 -0.67
N ILE A 24 -5.05 0.23 -1.90
CA ILE A 24 -4.56 0.91 -3.11
C ILE A 24 -5.15 2.32 -3.18
N ASP A 25 -6.45 2.46 -2.98
CA ASP A 25 -7.14 3.75 -3.10
C ASP A 25 -6.76 4.73 -1.98
N GLN A 26 -6.62 4.26 -0.74
CA GLN A 26 -6.31 5.13 0.40
C GLN A 26 -4.82 5.39 0.57
N TYR A 27 -3.96 4.39 0.34
CA TYR A 27 -2.55 4.45 0.69
C TYR A 27 -1.59 4.29 -0.50
N GLY A 28 -2.08 4.01 -1.71
CA GLY A 28 -1.23 3.76 -2.89
C GLY A 28 -0.25 4.90 -3.19
N GLY A 29 -0.71 6.16 -3.09
CA GLY A 29 0.15 7.33 -3.28
C GLY A 29 1.23 7.48 -2.21
N LEU A 30 0.88 7.22 -0.94
CA LEU A 30 1.83 7.26 0.18
C LEU A 30 2.89 6.17 0.04
N ILE A 31 2.46 4.92 -0.22
CA ILE A 31 3.34 3.78 -0.45
C ILE A 31 4.30 4.08 -1.61
N LYS A 32 3.78 4.60 -2.74
CA LYS A 32 4.60 5.02 -3.88
C LYS A 32 5.64 6.07 -3.49
N SER A 33 5.25 7.09 -2.74
CA SER A 33 6.16 8.18 -2.33
C SER A 33 7.27 7.68 -1.38
N ILE A 34 6.94 6.76 -0.46
CA ILE A 34 7.92 6.11 0.41
C ILE A 34 8.89 5.28 -0.42
N ILE A 35 8.38 4.42 -1.32
CA ILE A 35 9.19 3.61 -2.23
C ILE A 35 10.11 4.52 -3.05
N GLN A 36 9.60 5.59 -3.66
CA GLN A 36 10.42 6.53 -4.42
C GLN A 36 11.49 7.19 -3.56
N LYS A 37 11.17 7.65 -2.35
CA LYS A 37 12.16 8.27 -1.45
C LYS A 37 13.28 7.32 -1.06
N HIS A 38 12.97 6.04 -0.84
CA HIS A 38 13.94 5.05 -0.37
C HIS A 38 14.62 4.24 -1.47
N LEU A 39 13.99 4.08 -2.64
CA LEU A 39 14.52 3.35 -3.81
C LEU A 39 15.01 4.25 -4.93
N ALA A 40 14.56 5.51 -5.09
CA ALA A 40 15.20 6.41 -6.05
C ALA A 40 16.64 6.76 -5.63
N SER A 41 16.99 6.60 -4.35
CA SER A 41 18.40 6.62 -3.94
C SER A 41 19.20 5.40 -4.41
N PHE A 42 18.56 4.30 -4.85
CA PHE A 42 19.23 3.14 -5.42
C PHE A 42 19.44 3.24 -6.94
N GLU A 43 18.59 3.95 -7.68
CA GLU A 43 18.76 4.11 -9.15
C GLU A 43 19.97 4.99 -9.54
N VAL A 44 20.45 5.85 -8.65
CA VAL A 44 21.64 6.70 -8.91
C VAL A 44 22.96 5.92 -8.80
N VAL A 45 22.97 4.74 -8.17
CA VAL A 45 24.21 3.96 -7.92
C VAL A 45 24.53 2.98 -9.06
N ILE A 46 23.60 2.77 -10.02
CA ILE A 46 23.76 1.83 -11.15
C ILE A 46 23.72 2.56 -12.50
N LYS A 47 24.25 3.79 -12.57
CA LYS A 47 24.53 4.50 -13.83
C LYS A 47 26.00 4.84 -13.94
#